data_AF-A0A9D7QHE1-F1
#
_entry.id   AF-A0A9D7QHE1-F1
#
_cell.length_a   1.000
_cell.length_b   1.000
_cell.length_c   1.000
_cell.angle_alpha   90.00
_cell.angle_beta   90.00
_cell.angle_gamma   90.00
#
_symmetry.space_group_name_H-M   'P 1'
#
loop_
_entity.id
_entity.type
_entity.pdbx_description
1 polymer ?
#
loop_
_entity_poly.entity_id
_entity_poly.type
_entity_poly.pdbx_seq_one_letter_code
_entity_poly.pdbx_strand_id
1 'polypeptide(L)'
;MTGLDQMFLSYDTMTTNGNIGGIAIFDDDGKGGPKAEPGARLAWLRQRVTDRLPTLPPLRWRLAPFAMDTFWVESTVDVDYHVVHVQLQEPGDEKMLLTYLKRIMGVHLDRTRPMWRLYLIEGLPNGQYAYLFKVHHGLADGSAMWEILDHLADHPVTNPEVSEVAPKARPRSSPAA
;
A
#
# COMPACT_ATOMS: atom_id res chain seq x y z
N MET A 1 5.15 -18.63 -2.78
CA MET A 1 3.77 -18.42 -2.30
C MET A 1 3.41 -19.50 -1.29
N THR A 2 2.84 -19.11 -0.15
CA THR A 2 2.43 -20.02 0.93
C THR A 2 0.97 -20.49 0.77
N GLY A 3 0.56 -21.52 1.51
CA GLY A 3 -0.85 -21.95 1.54
C GLY A 3 -1.79 -20.91 2.17
N LEU A 4 -1.29 -20.10 3.10
CA LEU A 4 -2.05 -19.01 3.70
C LEU A 4 -2.32 -17.89 2.68
N ASP A 5 -1.34 -17.59 1.82
CA ASP A 5 -1.51 -16.63 0.72
C ASP A 5 -2.62 -17.11 -0.24
N GLN A 6 -2.62 -18.41 -0.59
CA GLN A 6 -3.65 -19.01 -1.45
C GLN A 6 -5.04 -18.93 -0.82
N MET A 7 -5.15 -19.18 0.48
CA MET A 7 -6.41 -19.07 1.21
C MET A 7 -6.98 -17.64 1.09
N PHE A 8 -6.16 -16.60 1.34
CA PHE A 8 -6.61 -15.21 1.19
C PHE A 8 -6.99 -14.85 -0.25
N LEU A 9 -6.21 -15.33 -1.23
CA LEU A 9 -6.53 -15.13 -2.65
C LEU A 9 -7.86 -15.80 -3.04
N SER A 10 -8.18 -16.96 -2.44
CA SER A 10 -9.43 -17.68 -2.70
C SER A 10 -10.67 -17.00 -2.10
N TYR A 11 -10.49 -16.26 -0.99
CA TYR A 11 -11.57 -15.47 -0.38
C TYR A 11 -11.81 -14.13 -1.07
N ASP A 12 -10.89 -13.66 -1.91
CA ASP A 12 -11.09 -12.48 -2.74
C ASP A 12 -11.90 -12.88 -3.99
N THR A 13 -13.22 -12.72 -3.89
CA THR A 13 -14.21 -13.09 -4.92
C THR A 13 -14.91 -11.86 -5.48
N MET A 14 -15.90 -12.03 -6.36
CA MET A 14 -16.67 -10.89 -6.89
C MET A 14 -17.49 -10.14 -5.81
N THR A 15 -17.73 -10.74 -4.65
CA THR A 15 -18.58 -10.17 -3.58
C THR A 15 -17.87 -10.00 -2.25
N THR A 16 -16.66 -10.54 -2.11
CA THR A 16 -15.83 -10.47 -0.89
C THR A 16 -14.44 -10.00 -1.27
N ASN A 17 -13.91 -9.07 -0.50
CA ASN A 17 -12.65 -8.42 -0.82
C ASN A 17 -11.56 -8.87 0.16
N GLY A 18 -10.45 -9.36 -0.37
CA GLY A 18 -9.30 -9.84 0.41
C GLY A 18 -8.32 -8.75 0.84
N ASN A 19 -8.69 -7.46 0.76
CA ASN A 19 -7.80 -6.36 1.10
C ASN A 19 -7.91 -5.96 2.57
N ILE A 20 -6.75 -5.63 3.15
CA ILE A 20 -6.63 -4.93 4.42
C ILE A 20 -6.15 -3.51 4.17
N GLY A 21 -6.33 -2.62 5.15
CA GLY A 21 -5.79 -1.28 5.06
C GLY A 21 -5.65 -0.61 6.41
N GLY A 22 -4.75 0.36 6.47
CA GLY A 22 -4.51 1.22 7.62
C GLY A 22 -4.51 2.67 7.18
N ILE A 23 -5.13 3.54 7.99
CA ILE A 23 -5.14 4.98 7.78
C ILE A 23 -4.35 5.66 8.90
N ALA A 24 -3.52 6.63 8.52
CA ALA A 24 -2.85 7.54 9.44
C ALA A 24 -3.23 8.98 9.06
N ILE A 25 -3.67 9.75 10.04
CA ILE A 25 -4.05 11.17 9.90
C ILE A 25 -2.93 12.00 10.53
N PHE A 26 -2.53 13.06 9.82
CA PHE A 26 -1.43 13.93 10.19
C PHE A 26 -1.92 15.37 10.28
N ASP A 27 -1.42 16.08 11.28
CA ASP A 27 -1.54 17.52 11.38
C ASP A 27 -0.52 18.19 10.46
N ASP A 28 -0.92 19.29 9.83
CA ASP A 28 -0.04 20.16 9.08
C ASP A 28 0.41 21.32 9.96
N ASP A 29 1.25 21.01 10.94
CA ASP A 29 1.73 21.99 11.91
C ASP A 29 2.89 22.85 11.39
N GLY A 30 3.35 22.61 10.15
CA GLY A 30 4.47 23.28 9.51
C GLY A 30 5.83 22.99 10.15
N LYS A 31 5.91 22.06 11.12
CA LYS A 31 7.14 21.73 11.86
C LYS A 31 7.81 20.45 11.37
N GLY A 32 7.18 19.73 10.43
CA GLY A 32 7.70 18.52 9.82
C GLY A 32 6.84 18.04 8.65
N GLY A 33 7.28 16.97 7.98
CA GLY A 33 6.56 16.38 6.85
C GLY A 33 6.61 17.20 5.55
N PRO A 34 5.97 16.71 4.49
CA PRO A 34 5.94 17.41 3.21
C PRO A 34 5.07 18.66 3.24
N LYS A 35 5.56 19.71 2.59
CA LYS A 35 4.88 21.01 2.50
C LYS A 35 3.47 20.92 1.91
N ALA A 36 2.58 21.79 2.37
CA ALA A 36 1.21 21.95 1.89
C ALA A 36 1.06 22.67 0.53
N GLU A 37 2.17 23.01 -0.12
CA GLU A 37 2.14 23.60 -1.46
C GLU A 37 1.45 22.63 -2.44
N PRO A 38 0.62 23.10 -3.39
CA PRO A 38 -0.13 22.22 -4.28
C PRO A 38 0.75 21.19 -4.99
N GLY A 39 0.47 19.91 -4.76
CA GLY A 39 1.21 18.78 -5.34
C GLY A 39 2.55 18.43 -4.68
N ALA A 40 3.06 19.26 -3.75
CA ALA A 40 4.33 18.99 -3.08
C ALA A 40 4.27 17.71 -2.23
N ARG A 41 3.17 17.48 -1.50
CA ARG A 41 2.97 16.24 -0.73
C ARG A 41 2.94 14.99 -1.59
N LEU A 42 2.25 15.05 -2.73
CA LEU A 42 2.20 13.93 -3.66
C LEU A 42 3.59 13.62 -4.23
N ALA A 43 4.32 14.65 -4.68
CA ALA A 43 5.66 14.48 -5.22
C ALA A 43 6.62 13.90 -4.18
N TRP A 44 6.57 14.42 -2.94
CA TRP A 44 7.35 13.89 -1.83
C TRP A 44 7.02 12.42 -1.54
N LEU A 45 5.73 12.07 -1.49
CA LEU A 45 5.30 10.71 -1.17
C LEU A 45 5.74 9.72 -2.24
N ARG A 46 5.63 10.09 -3.52
CA ARG A 46 6.10 9.28 -4.65
C ARG A 46 7.61 9.06 -4.59
N GLN A 47 8.37 10.12 -4.31
CA GLN A 47 9.82 10.01 -4.13
C GLN A 47 10.15 9.09 -2.96
N ARG A 48 9.49 9.29 -1.81
CA ARG A 48 9.71 8.48 -0.60
C ARG A 48 9.44 6.99 -0.85
N VAL A 49 8.34 6.67 -1.52
CA VAL A 49 8.02 5.30 -1.91
C VAL A 49 9.09 4.75 -2.85
N THR A 50 9.48 5.50 -3.88
CA THR A 50 10.52 5.10 -4.84
C THR A 50 11.84 4.74 -4.14
N ASP A 51 12.29 5.59 -3.22
CA ASP A 51 13.55 5.40 -2.49
C ASP A 51 13.52 4.20 -1.55
N ARG A 52 12.35 3.87 -0.98
CA ARG A 52 12.18 2.79 0.01
C ARG A 52 11.74 1.45 -0.59
N LEU A 53 11.21 1.44 -1.81
CA LEU A 53 10.79 0.20 -2.48
C LEU A 53 11.86 -0.91 -2.54
N PRO A 54 13.16 -0.62 -2.74
CA PRO A 54 14.20 -1.66 -2.70
C PRO A 54 14.29 -2.41 -1.37
N THR A 55 13.98 -1.73 -0.24
CA THR A 55 13.98 -2.34 1.10
C THR A 55 12.66 -3.03 1.44
N LEU A 56 11.68 -2.99 0.55
CA LEU A 56 10.34 -3.57 0.73
C LEU A 56 10.01 -4.59 -0.38
N PRO A 57 10.71 -5.75 -0.46
CA PRO A 57 10.50 -6.72 -1.52
C PRO A 57 9.04 -7.13 -1.79
N PRO A 58 8.18 -7.35 -0.77
CA PRO A 58 6.78 -7.73 -1.03
C PRO A 58 6.02 -6.70 -1.88
N LEU A 59 6.32 -5.40 -1.76
CA LEU A 59 5.66 -4.37 -2.56
C LEU A 59 6.05 -4.39 -4.04
N ARG A 60 7.03 -5.20 -4.41
CA ARG A 60 7.50 -5.41 -5.79
C ARG A 60 6.98 -6.71 -6.39
N TRP A 61 6.14 -7.46 -5.67
CA TRP A 61 5.61 -8.74 -6.14
C TRP A 61 4.21 -8.60 -6.71
N ARG A 62 3.97 -9.26 -7.85
CA ARG A 62 2.64 -9.43 -8.45
C ARG A 62 2.33 -10.92 -8.61
N LEU A 63 1.06 -11.22 -8.89
CA LEU A 63 0.66 -12.57 -9.26
C LEU A 63 1.04 -12.87 -10.71
N ALA A 64 1.50 -14.10 -10.96
CA ALA A 64 1.69 -14.65 -12.29
C ALA A 64 1.17 -16.09 -12.33
N PRO A 65 0.34 -16.45 -13.32
CA PRO A 65 -0.08 -17.83 -13.51
C PRO A 65 1.10 -18.68 -14.01
N PHE A 66 1.17 -19.92 -13.54
CA PHE A 66 2.09 -20.93 -14.05
C PHE A 66 1.44 -22.32 -13.94
N ALA A 67 1.18 -22.96 -15.08
CA ALA A 67 0.39 -24.18 -15.18
C ALA A 67 -0.98 -24.02 -14.48
N MET A 68 -1.32 -24.90 -13.53
CA MET A 68 -2.58 -24.87 -12.78
C MET A 68 -2.51 -24.00 -11.51
N ASP A 69 -1.37 -23.38 -11.24
CA ASP A 69 -1.11 -22.60 -10.03
C ASP A 69 -0.85 -21.13 -10.35
N THR A 70 -0.84 -20.30 -9.31
CA THR A 70 -0.41 -18.89 -9.36
C THR A 70 0.78 -18.71 -8.44
N PHE A 71 1.70 -17.81 -8.75
CA PHE A 71 2.85 -17.52 -7.88
C PHE A 71 3.11 -16.02 -7.77
N TRP A 72 3.76 -15.63 -6.68
CA TRP A 72 4.39 -14.31 -6.56
C TRP A 72 5.65 -14.26 -7.41
N VAL A 73 5.73 -13.26 -8.29
CA VAL A 73 6.92 -12.94 -9.06
C VAL A 73 7.29 -11.48 -8.86
N GLU A 74 8.57 -11.18 -8.90
CA GLU A 74 9.07 -9.81 -8.86
C GLU A 74 8.69 -9.07 -10.15
N SER A 75 8.33 -7.79 -10.02
CA SER A 75 7.87 -6.93 -11.10
C SER A 75 8.36 -5.52 -10.88
N THR A 76 8.43 -4.75 -11.96
CA THR A 76 8.55 -3.30 -11.88
C THR A 76 7.31 -2.70 -11.22
N VAL A 77 7.51 -1.66 -10.43
CA VAL A 77 6.44 -0.91 -9.75
C VAL A 77 6.22 0.41 -10.48
N ASP A 78 4.99 0.64 -10.91
CA ASP A 78 4.54 1.92 -11.44
C ASP A 78 4.05 2.79 -10.27
N VAL A 79 4.94 3.64 -9.75
CA VAL A 79 4.68 4.45 -8.54
C VAL A 79 3.53 5.44 -8.76
N ASP A 80 3.35 5.96 -9.97
CA ASP A 80 2.25 6.87 -10.27
C ASP A 80 0.88 6.16 -10.23
N TYR A 81 0.85 4.88 -10.62
CA TYR A 81 -0.33 4.04 -10.42
C TYR A 81 -0.56 3.72 -8.94
N HIS A 82 0.48 3.37 -8.19
CA HIS A 82 0.29 2.91 -6.81
C HIS A 82 0.05 4.06 -5.82
N VAL A 83 0.59 5.26 -6.08
CA VAL A 83 0.47 6.44 -5.21
C VAL A 83 -0.50 7.45 -5.81
N VAL A 84 -1.64 7.57 -5.12
CA VAL A 84 -2.84 8.25 -5.63
C VAL A 84 -3.13 9.47 -4.77
N HIS A 85 -3.39 10.60 -5.39
CA HIS A 85 -3.86 11.78 -4.70
C HIS A 85 -5.38 11.87 -4.75
N VAL A 86 -5.98 12.21 -3.62
CA VAL A 86 -7.40 12.44 -3.42
C VAL A 86 -7.56 13.79 -2.73
N GLN A 87 -8.24 14.72 -3.40
CA GLN A 87 -8.66 15.96 -2.78
C GLN A 87 -10.12 15.84 -2.35
N LEU A 88 -10.39 15.86 -1.04
CA LEU A 88 -11.74 16.02 -0.55
C LEU A 88 -12.21 17.46 -0.82
N GLN A 89 -13.45 17.59 -1.28
CA GLN A 89 -14.12 18.87 -1.40
C GLN A 89 -14.59 19.34 -0.02
N GLU A 90 -14.71 20.65 0.18
CA GLU A 90 -15.32 21.19 1.40
C GLU A 90 -16.71 20.57 1.63
N PRO A 91 -17.08 20.23 2.89
CA PRO A 91 -16.36 20.51 4.14
C PRO A 91 -15.23 19.53 4.50
N GLY A 92 -15.02 18.45 3.73
CA GLY A 92 -13.95 17.48 3.99
C GLY A 92 -14.06 16.71 5.30
N ASP A 93 -15.25 16.64 5.88
CA ASP A 93 -15.48 16.09 7.22
C ASP A 93 -15.23 14.57 7.32
N GLU A 94 -15.27 14.07 8.55
CA GLU A 94 -15.07 12.64 8.84
C GLU A 94 -16.04 11.74 8.05
N LYS A 95 -17.29 12.19 7.85
CA LYS A 95 -18.29 11.42 7.09
C LYS A 95 -17.92 11.30 5.62
N MET A 96 -17.41 12.37 5.00
CA MET A 96 -16.88 12.36 3.64
C MET A 96 -15.66 11.46 3.55
N LEU A 97 -14.72 11.56 4.50
CA LEU A 97 -13.55 10.68 4.57
C LEU A 97 -13.99 9.21 4.63
N LEU A 98 -14.84 8.83 5.58
CA LEU A 98 -15.33 7.45 5.75
C LEU A 98 -16.07 6.94 4.50
N THR A 99 -16.85 7.80 3.84
CA THR A 99 -17.53 7.45 2.57
C THR A 99 -16.51 7.14 1.48
N TYR A 100 -15.44 7.93 1.38
CA TYR A 100 -14.37 7.72 0.42
C TYR A 100 -13.57 6.45 0.74
N LEU A 101 -13.22 6.23 2.01
CA LEU A 101 -12.55 5.02 2.48
C LEU A 101 -13.35 3.76 2.17
N LYS A 102 -14.67 3.78 2.44
CA LYS A 102 -15.58 2.67 2.10
C LYS A 102 -15.51 2.34 0.60
N ARG A 103 -15.53 3.35 -0.27
CA ARG A 103 -15.43 3.15 -1.71
C ARG A 103 -14.07 2.59 -2.11
N ILE A 104 -12.98 3.15 -1.59
CA ILE A 104 -11.62 2.64 -1.87
C ILE A 104 -11.51 1.19 -1.46
N MET A 105 -11.89 0.85 -0.22
CA MET A 105 -11.73 -0.50 0.32
C MET A 105 -12.60 -1.53 -0.39
N GLY A 106 -13.77 -1.14 -0.88
CA GLY A 106 -14.67 -2.03 -1.64
C GLY A 106 -14.21 -2.38 -3.06
N VAL A 107 -13.26 -1.64 -3.64
CA VAL A 107 -12.74 -1.92 -5.00
C VAL A 107 -11.67 -3.02 -4.94
N HIS A 108 -11.65 -3.97 -5.87
CA HIS A 108 -10.57 -4.97 -5.93
C HIS A 108 -9.25 -4.35 -6.39
N LEU A 109 -8.13 -4.93 -5.94
CA LEU A 109 -6.82 -4.57 -6.46
C LEU A 109 -6.59 -5.30 -7.79
N ASP A 110 -5.91 -4.64 -8.72
CA ASP A 110 -5.54 -5.22 -10.01
C ASP A 110 -4.49 -6.31 -9.79
N ARG A 111 -4.87 -7.57 -10.05
CA ARG A 111 -4.02 -8.75 -9.86
C ARG A 111 -2.84 -8.81 -10.85
N THR A 112 -2.86 -8.02 -11.92
CA THR A 112 -1.76 -7.95 -12.89
C THR A 112 -0.60 -7.06 -12.41
N ARG A 113 -0.78 -6.36 -11.30
CA ARG A 113 0.19 -5.44 -10.69
C ARG A 113 0.50 -5.87 -9.25
N PRO A 114 1.53 -5.29 -8.61
CA PRO A 114 1.72 -5.46 -7.18
C PRO A 114 0.46 -5.05 -6.40
N MET A 115 -0.04 -5.95 -5.56
CA MET A 115 -1.39 -5.80 -5.00
C MET A 115 -1.41 -4.89 -3.77
N TRP A 116 -1.09 -3.62 -3.96
CA TRP A 116 -1.21 -2.57 -2.96
C TRP A 116 -1.47 -1.20 -3.61
N ARG A 117 -1.97 -0.25 -2.82
CA ARG A 117 -2.20 1.16 -3.19
C ARG A 117 -1.94 2.04 -1.97
N LEU A 118 -1.36 3.21 -2.18
CA LEU A 118 -1.17 4.24 -1.17
C LEU A 118 -1.89 5.50 -1.61
N TYR A 119 -2.80 6.00 -0.78
CA TYR A 119 -3.60 7.19 -1.08
C TYR A 119 -3.17 8.32 -0.17
N LEU A 120 -2.77 9.45 -0.75
CA LEU A 120 -2.72 10.74 -0.09
C LEU A 120 -4.11 11.36 -0.17
N ILE A 121 -4.70 11.69 0.98
CA ILE A 121 -6.01 12.32 1.10
C ILE A 121 -5.83 13.69 1.72
N GLU A 122 -6.12 14.75 0.96
CA GLU A 122 -6.03 16.14 1.40
C GLU A 122 -7.43 16.78 1.51
N GLY A 123 -7.50 17.95 2.15
CA GLY A 123 -8.76 18.68 2.36
C GLY A 123 -9.54 18.25 3.60
N LEU A 124 -8.87 17.65 4.59
CA LEU A 124 -9.47 17.39 5.90
C LEU A 124 -9.52 18.69 6.74
N PRO A 125 -10.35 18.74 7.80
CA PRO A 125 -10.44 19.92 8.65
C PRO A 125 -9.10 20.30 9.28
N ASN A 126 -8.95 21.58 9.64
CA ASN A 126 -7.75 22.11 10.29
C ASN A 126 -6.44 21.92 9.48
N GLY A 127 -6.53 21.78 8.16
CA GLY A 127 -5.36 21.56 7.29
C GLY A 127 -4.77 20.15 7.37
N GLN A 128 -5.46 19.22 8.04
CA GLN A 128 -5.01 17.84 8.15
C GLN A 128 -4.96 17.14 6.78
N TYR A 129 -4.17 16.08 6.72
CA TYR A 129 -4.14 15.15 5.59
C TYR A 129 -4.01 13.71 6.12
N ALA A 130 -4.29 12.74 5.26
CA ALA A 130 -4.19 11.34 5.63
C ALA A 130 -3.46 10.50 4.57
N TYR A 131 -2.80 9.46 5.06
CA TYR A 131 -2.33 8.36 4.23
C TYR A 131 -3.19 7.13 4.49
N LEU A 132 -3.82 6.60 3.45
CA LEU A 132 -4.41 5.27 3.48
C LEU A 132 -3.51 4.32 2.71
N PHE A 133 -2.96 3.32 3.39
CA PHE A 133 -2.31 2.19 2.74
C PHE A 133 -3.28 1.02 2.67
N LYS A 134 -3.46 0.49 1.46
CA LYS A 134 -4.33 -0.65 1.16
C LYS A 134 -3.49 -1.73 0.50
N VAL A 135 -3.63 -2.97 0.96
CA VAL A 135 -2.85 -4.10 0.45
C VAL A 135 -3.69 -5.38 0.48
N HIS A 136 -3.45 -6.28 -0.46
CA HIS A 136 -4.11 -7.58 -0.46
C HIS A 136 -3.53 -8.46 0.67
N HIS A 137 -4.38 -9.14 1.43
CA HIS A 137 -3.97 -9.90 2.62
C HIS A 137 -3.04 -11.07 2.30
N GLY A 138 -3.14 -11.62 1.09
CA GLY A 138 -2.19 -12.62 0.58
C GLY A 138 -0.78 -12.07 0.31
N LEU A 139 -0.60 -10.75 0.23
CA LEU A 139 0.69 -10.09 0.04
C LEU A 139 1.28 -9.62 1.37
N ALA A 140 0.46 -9.09 2.27
CA ALA A 140 0.84 -8.64 3.60
C ALA A 140 -0.25 -8.95 4.62
N ASP A 141 0.15 -9.46 5.79
CA ASP A 141 -0.70 -9.52 6.97
C ASP A 141 -0.69 -8.17 7.71
N GLY A 142 -1.51 -8.07 8.76
CA GLY A 142 -1.65 -6.84 9.54
C GLY A 142 -0.35 -6.36 10.21
N SER A 143 0.55 -7.27 10.60
CA SER A 143 1.84 -6.89 11.21
C SER A 143 2.82 -6.36 10.16
N ALA A 144 2.93 -7.06 9.03
CA ALA A 144 3.76 -6.63 7.90
C ALA A 144 3.30 -5.26 7.35
N MET A 145 2.01 -4.94 7.44
CA MET A 145 1.48 -3.64 7.06
C MET A 145 2.06 -2.50 7.91
N TRP A 146 2.18 -2.69 9.22
CA TRP A 146 2.78 -1.68 10.11
C TRP A 146 4.26 -1.49 9.84
N GLU A 147 4.98 -2.57 9.58
CA GLU A 147 6.40 -2.49 9.21
C GLU A 147 6.61 -1.73 7.90
N ILE A 148 5.75 -1.96 6.89
CA ILE A 148 5.79 -1.19 5.64
C ILE A 148 5.60 0.30 5.91
N LEU A 149 4.62 0.67 6.73
CA LEU A 149 4.36 2.06 7.08
C LEU A 149 5.52 2.69 7.87
N ASP A 150 6.11 1.94 8.81
CA ASP A 150 7.28 2.37 9.56
C ASP A 150 8.49 2.60 8.65
N HIS A 151 8.74 1.71 7.68
CA HIS A 151 9.81 1.88 6.68
C HIS A 151 9.63 3.12 5.79
N LEU A 152 8.40 3.62 5.64
CA LEU A 152 8.12 4.87 4.94
C LEU A 152 8.33 6.09 5.83
N ALA A 153 8.31 5.97 7.16
CA ALA A 153 8.53 7.07 8.10
C ALA A 153 9.96 7.61 8.05
N ASP A 154 10.17 8.88 8.42
CA ASP A 154 11.49 9.53 8.37
C ASP A 154 12.56 8.79 9.16
N HIS A 155 12.17 8.33 10.36
CA HIS A 155 12.96 7.54 11.27
C HIS A 155 12.25 6.21 11.53
N PRO A 156 12.46 5.18 10.69
CA PRO A 156 11.89 3.86 10.94
C PRO A 156 12.41 3.34 12.29
N VAL A 157 11.48 2.86 13.12
CA VAL A 157 11.79 2.30 14.45
C VAL A 157 12.20 0.83 14.32
N THR A 158 11.68 0.13 13.32
CA THR A 158 11.98 -1.28 13.04
C THR A 158 13.28 -1.41 12.25
N ASN A 159 14.18 -2.28 12.71
CA ASN A 159 15.40 -2.61 11.97
C ASN A 159 15.02 -3.52 10.78
N PRO A 160 15.33 -3.16 9.52
CA PRO A 160 15.02 -3.98 8.34
C PRO A 160 15.63 -5.40 8.39
N GLU A 161 16.66 -5.62 9.21
CA GLU A 161 17.26 -6.94 9.40
C GLU A 161 16.53 -7.84 10.42
N VAL A 162 15.68 -7.28 11.28
CA VAL A 162 15.13 -7.98 12.47
C VAL A 162 13.65 -8.30 12.36
N SER A 163 12.95 -7.89 11.30
CA SER A 163 11.65 -8.51 11.05
C SER A 163 11.84 -9.86 10.37
N GLU A 164 11.92 -10.89 11.21
CA GLU A 164 11.63 -12.27 10.82
C GLU A 164 10.12 -12.40 10.57
N VAL A 165 9.57 -11.62 9.62
CA VAL A 165 8.35 -12.04 8.93
C VAL A 165 8.75 -13.33 8.22
N ALA A 166 8.37 -14.46 8.83
CA ALA A 166 8.62 -15.82 8.34
C ALA A 166 8.61 -15.83 6.81
N PRO A 167 9.61 -16.45 6.16
CA PRO A 167 9.96 -16.16 4.78
C PRO A 167 8.73 -16.38 3.90
N LYS A 168 8.08 -15.29 3.48
CA LYS A 168 7.11 -15.35 2.39
C LYS A 168 7.89 -15.92 1.22
N ALA A 169 7.55 -17.16 0.86
CA ALA A 169 8.36 -17.97 -0.03
C ALA A 169 8.82 -17.14 -1.23
N ARG A 170 10.15 -17.00 -1.35
CA ARG A 170 10.83 -16.13 -2.33
C ARG A 170 10.18 -16.22 -3.71
N PRO A 171 10.14 -15.12 -4.47
CA PRO A 171 9.80 -15.17 -5.88
C PRO A 171 10.64 -16.25 -6.56
N ARG A 172 9.99 -17.13 -7.32
CA ARG A 172 10.75 -17.95 -8.27
C ARG A 172 11.22 -17.01 -9.37
N SER A 173 12.49 -17.12 -9.78
CA SER A 173 12.99 -16.42 -10.95
C SER A 173 12.10 -16.75 -12.14
N SER A 174 11.66 -15.73 -12.88
CA SER A 174 10.94 -15.95 -14.13
C SER A 174 11.83 -16.83 -15.04
N PRO A 175 11.32 -17.90 -15.66
CA PRO A 175 12.10 -18.57 -16.69
C PRO A 175 12.37 -17.55 -17.80
N ALA A 176 13.63 -17.36 -18.16
CA ALA A 176 13.98 -16.58 -19.34
C ALA A 176 13.21 -17.17 -20.54
N ALA A 177 12.51 -16.30 -21.27
CA ALA A 177 11.83 -16.64 -22.51
C ALA A 177 12.84 -16.96 -23.62
#